data_AF-A0A843HW79-F1
#
_entry.id   AF-A0A843HW79-F1
#
_cell.length_a   1.000
_cell.length_b   1.000
_cell.length_c   1.000
_cell.angle_alpha   90.00
_cell.angle_beta   90.00
_cell.angle_gamma   90.00
#
_symmetry.space_group_name_H-M   'P 1'
#
loop_
_entity.id
_entity.type
_entity.pdbx_description
1 polymer ?
#
loop_
_entity_poly.entity_id
_entity_poly.type
_entity_poly.pdbx_seq_one_letter_code
_entity_poly.pdbx_strand_id
1 'polypeptide(L)' 'AFLGSLIAALAERGVVLVHCVGGIGRTPTAIAAYLIAKGLGADEALRIVSEAAPVSISEEQYYALLEAEAELRRKGKE' A
#
# COMPACT_ATOMS: atom_id res chain seq x y z
N ALA A 1 -6.40 0.73 9.46
CA ALA A 1 -6.97 1.55 8.36
C ALA A 1 -7.90 0.69 7.52
N PHE A 2 -9.03 1.24 7.04
CA PHE A 2 -10.10 0.50 6.33
C PHE A 2 -9.59 -0.37 5.17
N LEU A 3 -8.70 0.16 4.32
CA LEU A 3 -8.12 -0.56 3.17
C LEU A 3 -7.38 -1.83 3.60
N GLY A 4 -6.58 -1.73 4.67
CA GLY A 4 -5.79 -2.85 5.21
C GLY A 4 -6.67 -4.00 5.69
N SER A 5 -7.71 -3.69 6.48
CA SER A 5 -8.67 -4.70 6.97
C SER A 5 -9.50 -5.30 5.84
N LEU A 6 -9.89 -4.50 4.84
CA LEU A 6 -10.67 -4.97 3.70
C LEU A 6 -9.88 -5.97 2.84
N ILE A 7 -8.64 -5.63 2.46
CA ILE A 7 -7.79 -6.52 1.66
C ILE A 7 -7.51 -7.82 2.42
N ALA A 8 -7.25 -7.76 3.72
CA ALA A 8 -7.05 -8.96 4.53
C ALA A 8 -8.29 -9.86 4.55
N ALA A 9 -9.47 -9.29 4.80
CA ALA A 9 -10.72 -10.06 4.81
C ALA A 9 -11.09 -10.66 3.44
N LEU A 10 -10.80 -9.95 2.34
CA LEU A 10 -11.00 -10.49 1.00
C LEU A 10 -10.00 -11.60 0.66
N ALA A 11 -8.75 -11.48 1.12
CA ALA A 11 -7.71 -12.49 0.90
C ALA A 11 -8.03 -13.83 1.60
N GLU A 12 -8.74 -13.81 2.73
CA GLU A 12 -9.25 -15.04 3.37
C GLU A 12 -10.26 -15.80 2.50
N ARG A 13 -10.88 -15.11 1.54
CA ARG A 13 -11.88 -15.67 0.62
C ARG A 13 -11.32 -16.06 -0.75
N GLY A 14 -10.03 -15.81 -1.00
CA GLY A 14 -9.38 -16.13 -2.27
C GLY A 14 -8.38 -15.06 -2.70
N VAL A 15 -8.16 -14.97 -4.01
CA VAL A 15 -7.19 -14.03 -4.60
C VAL A 15 -7.81 -12.63 -4.73
N VAL A 16 -7.06 -11.60 -4.30
CA VAL A 16 -7.45 -10.19 -4.45
C VAL A 16 -6.66 -9.57 -5.61
N LEU A 17 -7.38 -9.13 -6.65
CA LEU A 17 -6.81 -8.33 -7.74
C LEU A 17 -7.01 -6.84 -7.45
N VAL A 18 -5.90 -6.09 -7.36
CA VAL A 18 -5.92 -4.63 -7.25
C VAL A 18 -5.53 -4.06 -8.61
N HIS A 19 -6.37 -3.18 -9.18
CA HIS A 19 -6.07 -2.55 -10.46
C HIS A 19 -6.50 -1.08 -10.49
N CYS A 20 -5.98 -0.37 -11.49
CA CYS A 20 -6.47 0.93 -11.93
C CYS A 20 -6.57 0.89 -13.46
N VAL A 21 -6.45 2.03 -14.15
CA VAL A 21 -6.46 2.05 -15.63
C VAL A 21 -5.17 1.46 -16.19
N GLY A 22 -4.01 1.95 -15.74
CA GLY A 22 -2.70 1.58 -16.31
C GLY A 22 -1.87 0.64 -15.44
N GLY A 23 -2.31 0.32 -14.23
CA GLY A 23 -1.58 -0.61 -13.34
C GLY A 23 -0.26 -0.08 -12.73
N ILE A 24 0.22 1.11 -13.10
CA ILE A 24 1.55 1.61 -12.70
C ILE A 24 1.55 2.74 -11.66
N GLY A 25 0.42 3.42 -11.45
CA GLY A 25 0.29 4.55 -10.52
C GLY A 25 -0.54 4.21 -9.28
N ARG A 26 -1.86 4.27 -9.39
CA ARG A 26 -2.78 4.01 -8.26
C ARG A 26 -2.71 2.58 -7.72
N THR A 27 -2.45 1.61 -8.59
CA THR A 27 -2.32 0.20 -8.20
C THR A 27 -1.15 -0.01 -7.23
N PRO A 28 0.10 0.33 -7.58
CA PRO A 28 1.21 0.14 -6.64
C PRO A 28 1.08 1.00 -5.37
N THR A 29 0.49 2.20 -5.45
CA THR A 29 0.21 2.99 -4.23
C THR A 29 -0.75 2.27 -3.28
N ALA A 30 -1.86 1.70 -3.78
CA ALA A 30 -2.80 0.99 -2.93
C ALA A 30 -2.19 -0.28 -2.31
N ILE A 31 -1.37 -1.01 -3.06
CA ILE A 31 -0.65 -2.20 -2.57
C ILE A 31 0.42 -1.79 -1.54
N ALA A 32 1.18 -0.73 -1.79
CA ALA A 32 2.16 -0.22 -0.84
C ALA A 32 1.49 0.23 0.47
N ALA A 33 0.36 0.94 0.41
CA ALA A 33 -0.41 1.33 1.59
C ALA A 33 -0.90 0.11 2.40
N TYR A 34 -1.25 -0.99 1.74
CA TYR A 34 -1.57 -2.25 2.41
C TYR A 34 -0.37 -2.84 3.15
N LEU A 35 0.81 -2.86 2.52
CA LEU A 35 2.05 -3.35 3.15
C LEU A 35 2.48 -2.46 4.32
N ILE A 36 2.32 -1.14 4.22
CA ILE A 36 2.55 -0.20 5.33
C ILE A 36 1.59 -0.52 6.49
N ALA A 37 0.31 -0.79 6.21
CA ALA A 37 -0.65 -1.24 7.22
C ALA A 37 -0.31 -2.61 7.84
N LYS A 38 0.55 -3.40 7.20
CA LYS A 38 1.14 -4.64 7.74
C LYS A 38 2.45 -4.41 8.52
N GLY A 39 2.92 -3.17 8.63
CA GLY A 39 4.07 -2.77 9.46
C GLY A 39 5.33 -2.42 8.68
N LEU A 40 5.30 -2.43 7.34
CA LEU A 40 6.46 -2.06 6.53
C LEU A 40 6.62 -0.53 6.44
N GLY A 41 7.83 -0.07 6.16
CA GLY A 41 8.07 1.34 5.78
C GLY A 41 7.60 1.64 4.36
N ALA A 42 7.34 2.91 4.02
CA ALA A 42 6.85 3.29 2.69
C ALA A 42 7.81 2.91 1.57
N ASP A 43 9.11 3.20 1.73
CA ASP A 43 10.15 2.85 0.76
C ASP A 43 10.30 1.34 0.59
N GLU A 44 10.24 0.60 1.70
CA GLU A 44 10.32 -0.85 1.69
C GLU A 44 9.11 -1.47 0.98
N ALA A 45 7.91 -0.94 1.26
CA ALA A 45 6.68 -1.35 0.62
C ALA A 45 6.74 -1.12 -0.91
N LEU A 46 7.19 0.06 -1.35
CA LEU A 46 7.34 0.36 -2.77
C LEU A 46 8.40 -0.50 -3.45
N ARG A 47 9.52 -0.78 -2.77
CA ARG A 47 10.55 -1.70 -3.28
C ARG A 47 9.95 -3.09 -3.55
N ILE A 48 9.23 -3.67 -2.59
CA ILE A 48 8.57 -4.98 -2.75
C ILE A 48 7.57 -4.96 -3.90
N VAL A 49 6.78 -3.89 -4.03
CA VAL A 49 5.82 -3.77 -5.14
C VAL A 49 6.54 -3.68 -6.49
N SER A 50 7.67 -2.97 -6.56
CA SER A 50 8.47 -2.82 -7.78
C SER A 50 9.13 -4.11 -8.27
N GLU A 51 9.36 -5.07 -7.38
CA GLU A 51 9.86 -6.41 -7.73
C GLU A 51 8.81 -7.24 -8.47
N ALA A 52 7.52 -6.94 -8.26
CA ALA A 52 6.40 -7.68 -8.86
C ALA A 52 5.79 -6.99 -10.09
N ALA A 53 5.84 -5.66 -10.18
CA ALA A 53 5.21 -4.89 -11.26
C ALA A 53 5.89 -3.53 -11.49
N PRO A 54 5.73 -2.92 -12.70
CA PRO A 54 6.21 -1.56 -12.93
C PRO A 54 5.55 -0.54 -12.00
N VAL A 55 6.37 0.37 -11.47
CA VAL A 55 5.92 1.43 -10.56
C VAL A 55 6.27 2.79 -11.15
N SER A 56 5.26 3.65 -11.28
CA SER A 56 5.36 5.05 -11.69
C SER A 56 4.26 5.82 -10.96
N ILE A 57 4.56 6.17 -9.71
CA ILE A 57 3.67 6.94 -8.84
C ILE A 57 4.02 8.42 -8.92
N SER A 58 3.04 9.30 -8.70
CA SER A 58 3.32 10.73 -8.55
C SER A 58 3.91 11.07 -7.19
N GLU A 59 4.49 12.27 -7.07
CA GLU A 59 4.97 12.81 -5.80
C GLU A 59 3.87 12.82 -4.73
N GLU A 60 2.65 13.24 -5.10
CA GLU A 60 1.50 13.27 -4.18
C GLU A 60 1.14 11.87 -3.68
N GLN A 61 1.24 10.86 -4.54
CA GLN A 61 1.01 9.47 -4.13
C GLN A 61 2.11 8.96 -3.21
N TYR A 62 3.36 9.39 -3.40
CA TYR A 62 4.47 9.06 -2.52
C TYR A 62 4.33 9.72 -1.15
N TYR A 63 4.02 11.02 -1.10
CA TYR A 63 3.77 11.73 0.16
C TYR A 63 2.60 11.13 0.94
N ALA A 64 1.52 10.72 0.26
CA ALA A 64 0.41 10.04 0.91
C ALA A 64 0.82 8.72 1.59
N LEU A 65 1.83 8.01 1.06
CA LEU A 65 2.37 6.80 1.70
C LEU A 65 3.20 7.13 2.94
N LEU A 66 4.01 8.19 2.89
CA LEU A 66 4.76 8.69 4.05
C LEU A 66 3.84 9.15 5.18
N GLU A 67 2.77 9.87 4.84
CA GLU A 67 1.73 10.28 5.78
C GLU A 67 1.03 9.06 6.41
N ALA A 68 0.66 8.07 5.58
CA ALA A 68 0.06 6.84 6.07
C ALA A 68 0.98 6.06 7.03
N GLU A 69 2.27 5.95 6.72
CA GLU A 69 3.26 5.33 7.59
C GLU A 69 3.35 6.05 8.95
N ALA A 70 3.45 7.39 8.93
CA ALA A 70 3.53 8.20 10.14
C ALA A 70 2.27 8.05 11.01
N GLU A 71 1.08 8.08 10.41
CA GLU A 71 -0.18 7.91 11.12
C GLU A 71 -0.30 6.52 11.77
N LEU A 72 0.05 5.47 11.04
CA LEU A 72 -0.05 4.09 11.53
C LEU A 72 0.97 3.82 12.64
N ARG A 73 2.19 4.36 12.53
CA ARG A 73 3.19 4.29 13.61
C ARG A 73 2.77 5.03 14.86
N ARG A 74 2.06 6.16 14.74
CA ARG A 74 1.52 6.89 15.89
C ARG A 74 0.45 6.05 16.61
N LYS A 75 -0.48 5.49 15.85
CA LYS A 75 -1.57 4.64 16.39
C LYS A 75 -1.08 3.33 17.00
N GLY A 76 0.04 2.78 16.56
CA GLY A 76 0.61 1.55 17.12
C GLY A 76 1.41 1.75 18.43
N LYS A 77 1.63 3.01 18.86
CA LYS A 77 2.27 3.34 20.14
C LYS A 77 1.27 3.67 21.26
N GLU A 78 0.00 3.84 20.90
CA GLU A 78 -1.14 4.03 21.81
C GLU A 78 -1.73 2.67 22.19
#